data_AF-A0A924N3S0-F1
#
_entry.id   AF-A0A924N3S0-F1
#
_cell.length_a   1.000
_cell.length_b   1.000
_cell.length_c   1.000
_cell.angle_alpha   90.00
_cell.angle_beta   90.00
_cell.angle_gamma   90.00
#
_symmetry.space_group_name_H-M   'P 1'
#
loop_
_entity.id
_entity.type
_entity.pdbx_description
1 polymer ?
#
loop_
_entity_poly.entity_id
_entity_poly.type
_entity_poly.pdbx_seq_one_letter_code
_entity_poly.pdbx_strand_id
1 'polypeptide(L)'
;MPSQTHLSELEAEMAQAVAAEDFETAAALRDRIDLIRRDLRVMEQPEAGAPQASYLKRQEPGKMGLGTNQSSYVPPEGWIPPKKPDPMTAGHSKGGRRLK
;
A
#
# COMPACT_ATOMS: atom_id res chain seq x y z
N MET A 1 -23.69 -3.84 9.77
CA MET A 1 -24.00 -2.73 8.85
C MET A 1 -23.80 -1.31 9.44
N PRO A 2 -22.79 -1.02 10.30
CA PRO A 2 -22.59 0.36 10.81
C PRO A 2 -21.75 1.27 9.88
N SER A 3 -20.99 0.71 8.94
CA SER A 3 -20.09 1.48 8.07
C SER A 3 -20.83 2.28 6.99
N GLN A 4 -21.96 1.77 6.53
CA GLN A 4 -22.75 2.39 5.46
C GLN A 4 -23.54 3.61 5.96
N THR A 5 -24.05 3.55 7.18
CA THR A 5 -24.77 4.67 7.83
C THR A 5 -23.82 5.84 8.13
N HIS A 6 -22.62 5.55 8.64
CA HIS A 6 -21.60 6.56 8.91
C HIS A 6 -21.08 7.25 7.63
N LEU A 7 -21.02 6.54 6.48
CA LEU A 7 -20.62 7.16 5.22
C LEU A 7 -21.65 8.18 4.73
N SER A 8 -22.94 7.85 4.81
CA SER A 8 -24.02 8.76 4.40
C SER A 8 -24.09 10.03 5.25
N GLU A 9 -23.77 9.92 6.54
CA GLU A 9 -23.69 11.08 7.44
C GLU A 9 -22.59 12.06 7.01
N LEU A 10 -21.38 11.54 6.73
CA LEU A 10 -20.26 12.37 6.26
C LEU A 10 -20.54 13.03 4.89
N GLU A 11 -21.25 12.34 3.99
CA GLU A 11 -21.65 12.90 2.71
C GLU A 11 -22.65 14.05 2.87
N ALA A 12 -23.58 13.94 3.83
CA ALA A 12 -24.53 15.00 4.16
C ALA A 12 -23.83 16.22 4.79
N GLU A 13 -22.89 16.00 5.71
CA GLU A 13 -22.06 17.07 6.30
C GLU A 13 -21.24 17.79 5.24
N MET A 14 -20.64 17.05 4.29
CA MET A 14 -19.88 17.64 3.20
C MET A 14 -20.76 18.52 2.31
N ALA A 15 -21.98 18.08 2.01
CA ALA A 15 -22.93 18.87 1.23
C ALA A 15 -23.34 20.18 1.96
N GLN A 16 -23.48 20.13 3.29
CA GLN A 16 -23.75 21.31 4.11
C GLN A 16 -22.56 22.30 4.09
N ALA A 17 -21.33 21.79 4.22
CA ALA A 17 -20.12 22.61 4.14
C ALA A 17 -19.98 23.31 2.77
N VAL A 18 -20.26 22.59 1.68
CA VAL A 18 -20.27 23.16 0.32
C VAL A 18 -21.35 24.24 0.18
N ALA A 19 -22.54 24.02 0.73
CA ALA A 19 -23.62 25.01 0.72
C ALA A 19 -23.30 26.26 1.55
N ALA A 20 -22.44 26.13 2.57
CA ALA A 20 -21.93 27.23 3.39
C ALA A 20 -20.66 27.89 2.82
N GLU A 21 -20.20 27.46 1.62
CA GLU A 21 -18.95 27.91 0.99
C GLU A 21 -17.67 27.64 1.81
N ASP A 22 -17.75 26.70 2.76
CA ASP A 22 -16.60 26.26 3.56
C ASP A 22 -15.90 25.08 2.88
N PHE A 23 -15.05 25.43 1.91
CA PHE A 23 -14.34 24.43 1.10
C PHE A 23 -13.21 23.72 1.85
N GLU A 24 -12.69 24.30 2.92
CA GLU A 24 -11.66 23.67 3.75
C GLU A 24 -12.24 22.47 4.51
N THR A 25 -13.41 22.66 5.14
CA THR A 25 -14.08 21.54 5.82
C THR A 25 -14.63 20.53 4.82
N ALA A 26 -15.15 20.97 3.67
CA ALA A 26 -15.58 20.06 2.60
C ALA A 26 -14.42 19.20 2.07
N ALA A 27 -13.21 19.76 1.91
CA ALA A 27 -12.03 19.02 1.49
C ALA A 27 -11.60 17.98 2.54
N ALA A 28 -11.59 18.35 3.82
CA ALA A 28 -11.28 17.43 4.92
C ALA A 28 -12.29 16.26 5.01
N LEU A 29 -13.58 16.56 4.82
CA LEU A 29 -14.63 15.54 4.80
C LEU A 29 -14.50 14.60 3.59
N ARG A 30 -14.20 15.15 2.41
CA ARG A 30 -13.92 14.34 1.21
C ARG A 30 -12.78 13.36 1.43
N ASP A 31 -11.65 13.83 1.99
CA ASP A 31 -10.49 12.97 2.26
C ASP A 31 -10.85 11.84 3.23
N ARG A 32 -11.70 12.11 4.23
CA ARG A 32 -12.18 11.11 5.18
C ARG A 32 -13.10 10.08 4.52
N ILE A 33 -14.01 10.52 3.65
CA ILE A 33 -14.89 9.62 2.88
C ILE A 33 -14.05 8.71 1.97
N ASP A 34 -13.06 9.26 1.28
CA ASP A 34 -12.19 8.50 0.38
C ASP A 34 -11.34 7.47 1.13
N LEU A 35 -10.89 7.76 2.36
CA LEU A 35 -10.23 6.78 3.23
C LEU A 35 -11.13 5.60 3.56
N ILE A 36 -12.35 5.86 4.05
CA ILE A 36 -13.30 4.80 4.42
C ILE A 36 -13.66 3.94 3.20
N ARG A 37 -13.90 4.55 2.04
CA ARG A 37 -14.21 3.81 0.80
C ARG A 37 -13.07 2.91 0.36
N ARG A 38 -11.82 3.36 0.49
CA ARG A 38 -10.64 2.53 0.20
C ARG A 38 -10.53 1.36 1.16
N ASP A 39 -10.70 1.60 2.45
CA ASP A 39 -10.62 0.55 3.47
C ASP A 39 -11.71 -0.51 3.27
N LEU A 40 -12.95 -0.10 2.98
CA LEU A 40 -14.05 -1.01 2.65
C LEU A 40 -13.73 -1.85 1.40
N ARG A 41 -13.19 -1.22 0.34
CA ARG A 41 -12.80 -1.93 -0.89
C ARG A 41 -11.68 -2.95 -0.67
N VAL A 42 -10.77 -2.70 0.28
CA VAL A 42 -9.71 -3.66 0.66
C VAL A 42 -10.30 -4.83 1.45
N MET A 43 -11.29 -4.59 2.31
CA MET A 43 -11.97 -5.62 3.09
C MET A 43 -12.90 -6.53 2.25
N GLU A 44 -13.45 -6.02 1.15
CA GLU A 44 -14.43 -6.73 0.31
C GLU A 44 -13.82 -7.73 -0.70
N GLN A 45 -12.49 -7.93 -0.71
CA GLN A 45 -11.82 -8.93 -1.55
C GLN A 45 -11.47 -10.21 -0.76
N PRO A 46 -12.36 -11.21 -0.69
CA PRO A 46 -12.17 -12.42 0.12
C PRO A 46 -11.23 -13.48 -0.51
N GLU A 47 -10.95 -13.41 -1.81
CA GLU A 47 -10.14 -14.40 -2.57
C GLU A 47 -8.63 -14.09 -2.57
N ALA A 48 -8.21 -12.92 -2.05
CA ALA A 48 -6.81 -12.63 -1.84
C ALA A 48 -6.44 -13.17 -0.44
N GLY A 49 -5.68 -14.28 -0.37
CA GLY A 49 -5.24 -14.94 0.87
C GLY A 49 -4.42 -14.08 1.86
N ALA A 50 -4.24 -12.80 1.54
CA ALA A 50 -3.94 -11.70 2.43
C ALA A 50 -4.64 -10.48 1.83
N PRO A 51 -5.07 -9.47 2.62
CA PRO A 51 -5.58 -8.24 2.05
C PRO A 51 -4.57 -7.78 1.00
N GLN A 52 -4.98 -7.67 -0.27
CA GLN A 52 -4.32 -6.78 -1.22
C GLN A 52 -4.57 -5.34 -0.76
N ALA A 53 -4.18 -5.05 0.48
CA ALA A 53 -3.83 -3.73 0.92
C ALA A 53 -2.83 -3.26 -0.11
N SER A 54 -3.18 -2.19 -0.80
CA SER A 54 -2.32 -1.55 -1.78
C SER A 54 -0.86 -1.65 -1.33
N TYR A 55 0.01 -2.25 -2.16
CA TYR A 55 1.47 -2.28 -1.88
C TYR A 55 2.02 -0.89 -1.53
N LEU A 56 1.29 0.15 -1.94
CA LEU A 56 1.44 1.53 -1.54
C LEU A 56 0.80 1.77 -0.16
N LYS A 57 1.62 1.79 0.89
CA LYS A 57 1.25 2.37 2.19
C LYS A 57 1.41 3.89 2.12
N ARG A 58 0.49 4.63 2.76
CA ARG A 58 0.62 6.09 2.91
C ARG A 58 1.90 6.37 3.69
N GLN A 59 2.70 7.31 3.20
CA GLN A 59 3.91 7.73 3.88
C GLN A 59 3.53 8.56 5.13
N GLU A 60 4.14 8.23 6.27
CA GLU A 60 3.96 8.95 7.52
C GLU A 60 4.93 10.15 7.57
N PRO A 61 4.44 11.38 7.84
CA PRO A 61 5.30 12.54 8.08
C PRO A 61 6.32 12.23 9.20
N GLY A 62 7.61 12.46 8.94
CA GLY A 62 8.71 12.14 9.86
C GLY A 62 9.35 10.76 9.68
N LYS A 63 8.73 9.86 8.90
CA LYS A 63 9.38 8.61 8.47
C LYS A 63 10.22 8.78 7.21
N MET A 64 10.07 9.88 6.46
CA MET A 64 10.68 10.17 5.13
C MET A 64 12.21 10.44 5.15
N GLY A 65 13.00 9.70 5.93
CA GLY A 65 14.47 9.76 5.89
C GLY A 65 15.08 9.07 4.67
N LEU A 66 16.38 9.28 4.45
CA LEU A 66 17.17 8.58 3.43
C LEU A 66 17.01 7.06 3.62
N GLY A 67 16.53 6.33 2.61
CA GLY A 67 16.32 4.87 2.69
C GLY A 67 14.86 4.41 2.85
N THR A 68 13.88 5.31 2.76
CA THR A 68 12.43 5.00 2.85
C THR A 68 11.82 4.41 1.58
N ASN A 69 12.51 4.58 0.45
CA ASN A 69 12.27 3.79 -0.77
C ASN A 69 13.07 2.50 -0.70
N GLN A 70 12.68 1.57 0.17
CA GLN A 70 13.07 0.17 0.01
C GLN A 70 11.89 -0.59 -0.57
N SER A 71 11.94 -0.86 -1.87
CA SER A 71 11.13 -1.93 -2.46
C SER A 71 11.72 -3.26 -2.01
N SER A 72 11.26 -3.79 -0.88
CA SER A 72 11.60 -5.16 -0.51
C SER A 72 10.71 -6.10 -1.34
N TYR A 73 11.34 -6.91 -2.19
CA TYR A 73 10.65 -8.01 -2.83
C TYR A 73 10.30 -9.05 -1.77
N VAL A 74 9.00 -9.27 -1.53
CA VAL A 74 8.52 -10.35 -0.65
C VAL A 74 8.19 -11.55 -1.55
N PRO A 75 8.95 -12.65 -1.47
CA PRO A 75 8.63 -13.86 -2.22
C PRO A 75 7.29 -14.46 -1.74
N PRO A 76 6.56 -15.17 -2.61
CA PRO A 76 5.28 -15.78 -2.23
C PRO A 76 5.47 -16.86 -1.17
N GLU A 77 4.41 -17.16 -0.42
CA GLU A 77 4.41 -18.18 0.62
C GLU A 77 4.84 -19.54 0.05
N GLY A 78 5.79 -20.22 0.71
CA GLY A 78 6.34 -21.50 0.24
C GLY A 78 7.40 -21.41 -0.86
N TRP A 79 7.81 -20.21 -1.28
CA TRP A 79 8.90 -20.07 -2.25
C TRP A 79 10.24 -20.53 -1.68
N ILE A 80 10.89 -21.46 -2.38
CA ILE A 80 12.23 -21.96 -2.03
C ILE A 80 13.20 -21.49 -3.13
N PRO A 81 14.26 -20.73 -2.79
CA PRO A 81 15.29 -20.34 -3.76
C PRO A 81 15.96 -21.58 -4.37
N PRO A 82 16.27 -21.57 -5.68
CA PRO A 82 17.02 -22.66 -6.28
C PRO A 82 18.41 -22.78 -5.63
N LYS A 83 18.89 -24.01 -5.46
CA LYS A 83 20.24 -24.28 -4.95
C LYS A 83 21.26 -23.67 -5.91
N LYS A 84 22.27 -22.99 -5.36
CA LYS A 84 23.40 -22.48 -6.14
C LYS A 84 24.03 -23.65 -6.91
N PRO A 85 24.33 -23.50 -8.21
CA PRO A 85 25.05 -24.52 -8.96
C PRO A 85 26.40 -24.80 -8.29
N ASP A 86 26.94 -26.00 -8.51
CA ASP A 86 28.27 -26.35 -8.01
C ASP A 86 29.27 -25.28 -8.50
N PRO A 87 30.19 -24.80 -7.64
CA PRO A 87 31.22 -23.83 -8.03
C PRO A 87 32.04 -24.24 -9.27
N MET A 88 32.07 -25.53 -9.62
CA MET A 88 32.69 -26.07 -10.84
C MET A 88 31.79 -25.97 -12.10
N THR A 89 30.50 -25.65 -11.95
CA THR A 89 29.52 -25.62 -13.06
C THR A 89 29.42 -24.25 -13.74
N ALA A 90 29.91 -23.19 -13.11
CA ALA A 90 30.04 -21.87 -13.72
C ALA A 90 31.49 -21.41 -13.55
N GLY A 91 32.25 -21.34 -14.66
CA GLY A 91 33.65 -20.87 -14.70
C GLY A 91 33.85 -19.40 -14.29
N HIS A 92 32.91 -18.80 -13.55
CA HIS A 92 33.02 -17.47 -12.96
C HIS A 92 32.20 -17.36 -11.66
N SER A 93 32.76 -16.73 -10.64
CA SER A 93 32.01 -16.32 -9.45
C SER A 93 31.28 -14.99 -9.70
N LYS A 94 30.02 -14.87 -9.25
CA LYS A 94 29.29 -13.59 -9.31
C LYS A 94 29.97 -12.59 -8.37
N GLY A 95 30.61 -11.56 -8.93
CA GLY A 95 31.34 -10.53 -8.18
C GLY A 95 32.85 -10.72 -8.07
N GLY A 96 33.43 -11.77 -8.66
CA GLY A 96 34.88 -11.93 -8.73
C GLY A 96 35.52 -11.01 -9.78
N ARG A 97 36.71 -10.47 -9.49
CA ARG A 97 37.49 -9.67 -10.45
C ARG A 97 37.88 -10.59 -11.62
N ARG A 98 37.40 -10.30 -12.84
CA ARG A 98 37.83 -11.01 -14.06
C ARG A 98 39.33 -10.79 -14.23
N LEU A 99 40.14 -11.81 -13.96
CA LEU A 99 41.51 -11.86 -14.43
C LEU A 99 41.45 -12.22 -15.92
N LYS A 100 42.18 -11.44 -16.71
CA LYS A 100 42.17 -11.47 -18.17
C LYS A 100 43.11 -12.55 -18.69
#